data_AF-A0A941YV55-F1
#
_entry.id   AF-A0A941YV55-F1
#
_cell.length_a   1.000
_cell.length_b   1.000
_cell.length_c   1.000
_cell.angle_alpha   90.00
_cell.angle_beta   90.00
_cell.angle_gamma   90.00
#
_symmetry.space_group_name_H-M   'P 1'
#
loop_
_entity.id
_entity.type
_entity.pdbx_description
1 polymer ?
#
loop_
_entity_poly.entity_id
_entity_poly.type
_entity_poly.pdbx_seq_one_letter_code
_entity_poly.pdbx_strand_id
1 'polypeptide(L)'
;MSDTPPSDSPTARPRWRWPLILGTLVGAALLIGVGLGLGWYLFYRPIVNVAVQLPAPPPPPAPPGPDEKQVKALEDQIEKQKAANKQIEEQIAVLKERLKADVCTIKDPLGKDSGGKSTPNATPAPEGSLPGRKSDAGSTPGIVPAAASGRAGKSTAADLASALERATVLVVSPDGSSGSGFFVSSNIVVTNHHVVGDVPAGSEVLLVSKALKTPYIGQVLTTSPKSQGDFALIRADVPAGTTHPLPLAAEPAALGEVVAAGYPALAIAMDRDLRRLANGDLKAAPQVVLTKGSVSAVQNKDRGP
;
A
#
# COMPACT_ATOMS: atom_id res chain seq x y z
N MET A 1 7.81 64.64 -90.41
CA MET A 1 8.74 65.13 -89.38
C MET A 1 7.87 65.90 -88.38
N SER A 2 7.75 65.58 -87.11
CA SER A 2 8.35 64.57 -86.23
C SER A 2 7.68 64.84 -84.88
N ASP A 3 7.26 63.79 -84.17
CA ASP A 3 7.49 63.56 -82.74
C ASP A 3 7.07 64.68 -81.74
N THR A 4 6.44 64.49 -80.59
CA THR A 4 5.97 63.38 -79.75
C THR A 4 5.17 64.08 -78.61
N PRO A 5 4.34 63.39 -77.83
CA PRO A 5 3.59 64.00 -76.73
C PRO A 5 4.43 64.08 -75.43
N PRO A 6 4.26 65.08 -74.53
CA PRO A 6 4.72 64.98 -73.15
C PRO A 6 3.59 64.34 -72.31
N SER A 7 3.73 63.06 -71.96
CA SER A 7 4.23 62.57 -70.67
C SER A 7 3.19 62.65 -69.53
N ASP A 8 2.44 61.56 -69.39
CA ASP A 8 1.71 61.21 -68.17
C ASP A 8 2.68 61.15 -66.97
N SER A 9 2.30 61.81 -65.89
CA SER A 9 2.94 61.66 -64.59
C SER A 9 2.41 60.39 -63.92
N PRO A 10 3.23 59.38 -63.58
CA PRO A 10 2.74 58.24 -62.83
C PRO A 10 2.55 58.66 -61.37
N THR A 11 1.30 58.69 -60.91
CA THR A 11 0.95 58.70 -59.48
C THR A 11 1.62 57.50 -58.81
N ALA A 12 2.68 57.77 -58.03
CA ALA A 12 3.33 56.77 -57.19
C ALA A 12 2.36 56.32 -56.09
N ARG A 13 1.76 55.12 -56.25
CA ARG A 13 0.97 54.50 -55.18
C ARG A 13 1.91 54.02 -54.07
N PRO A 14 1.60 54.30 -52.78
CA PRO A 14 2.43 53.84 -51.68
C PRO A 14 2.31 52.30 -51.56
N ARG A 15 3.43 51.58 -51.71
CA ARG A 15 3.47 50.12 -51.51
C ARG A 15 3.21 49.82 -50.03
N TRP A 16 2.05 49.27 -49.74
CA TRP A 16 1.55 48.96 -48.41
C TRP A 16 2.40 47.84 -47.77
N ARG A 17 3.17 48.16 -46.72
CA ARG A 17 4.12 47.26 -46.04
C ARG A 17 3.48 46.33 -44.99
N TRP A 18 2.24 45.86 -45.22
CA TRP A 18 1.51 44.98 -44.30
C TRP A 18 2.27 43.74 -43.81
N PRO A 19 2.97 42.96 -44.66
CA PRO A 19 3.61 41.72 -44.19
C PRO A 19 4.79 41.99 -43.24
N LEU A 20 5.48 43.13 -43.41
CA LEU A 20 6.56 43.56 -42.51
C LEU A 20 6.01 44.01 -41.16
N ILE A 21 4.89 44.75 -41.15
CA ILE A 21 4.25 45.22 -39.92
C ILE A 21 3.70 44.03 -39.13
N LEU A 22 3.04 43.08 -39.80
CA LEU A 22 2.52 41.88 -39.16
C LEU A 22 3.65 41.02 -38.56
N GLY A 23 4.76 40.85 -39.31
CA GLY A 23 5.94 40.14 -38.82
C GLY A 23 6.54 40.79 -37.57
N THR A 24 6.64 42.12 -37.54
CA THR A 24 7.12 42.84 -36.34
C THR A 24 6.18 42.72 -35.15
N LEU A 25 4.87 42.71 -35.38
CA LEU A 25 3.87 42.56 -34.31
C LEU A 25 3.92 41.17 -33.67
N VAL A 26 4.01 40.12 -34.50
CA VAL A 26 4.10 38.74 -34.00
C VAL A 26 5.42 38.51 -33.26
N GLY A 27 6.54 39.02 -33.80
CA GLY A 27 7.84 38.93 -33.13
C GLY A 27 7.86 39.66 -31.78
N ALA A 28 7.24 40.85 -31.71
CA ALA A 28 7.12 41.61 -30.47
C ALA A 28 6.26 40.89 -29.42
N ALA A 29 5.12 40.31 -29.83
CA ALA A 29 4.26 39.54 -28.94
C ALA A 29 4.97 38.31 -28.35
N LEU A 30 5.78 37.63 -29.16
CA LEU A 30 6.54 36.46 -28.73
C LEU A 30 7.64 36.84 -27.72
N LEU A 31 8.36 37.94 -27.96
CA LEU A 31 9.35 38.47 -27.02
C LEU A 31 8.73 38.91 -25.69
N ILE A 32 7.55 39.53 -25.72
CA ILE A 32 6.81 39.91 -24.51
C ILE A 32 6.39 38.66 -23.73
N GLY A 33 5.87 37.63 -24.41
CA GLY A 33 5.48 36.37 -23.78
C GLY A 33 6.66 35.64 -23.12
N VAL A 34 7.81 35.58 -23.78
CA VAL A 34 9.03 35.00 -23.21
C VAL A 34 9.53 35.83 -22.03
N GLY A 35 9.52 37.16 -22.13
CA GLY A 35 9.93 38.05 -21.05
C GLY A 35 9.04 37.93 -19.79
N LEU A 36 7.73 37.85 -19.98
CA LEU A 36 6.77 37.60 -18.88
C LEU A 36 6.95 36.22 -18.27
N GLY A 37 7.17 35.18 -19.09
CA GLY A 37 7.44 33.82 -18.61
C GLY A 37 8.74 33.73 -17.81
N LEU A 38 9.81 34.38 -18.29
CA LEU A 38 11.11 34.42 -17.60
C LEU A 38 11.03 35.23 -16.31
N GLY A 39 10.33 36.37 -16.34
CA GLY A 39 10.07 37.20 -15.16
C GLY A 39 9.28 36.44 -14.10
N TRP A 40 8.22 35.73 -14.50
CA TRP A 40 7.46 34.85 -13.61
C TRP A 40 8.36 33.75 -13.03
N TYR A 41 9.13 33.06 -13.87
CA TYR A 41 10.01 31.96 -13.44
C TYR A 41 11.10 32.40 -12.46
N LEU A 42 11.73 33.56 -12.70
CA LEU A 42 12.79 34.10 -11.84
C LEU A 42 12.26 34.73 -10.56
N PHE A 43 11.04 35.30 -10.57
CA PHE A 43 10.47 35.95 -9.39
C PHE A 43 9.72 34.98 -8.47
N TYR A 44 9.09 33.92 -9.01
CA TYR A 44 8.39 32.92 -8.18
C TYR A 44 9.33 31.93 -7.48
N ARG A 45 10.49 31.60 -8.07
CA ARG A 45 11.46 30.67 -7.45
C ARG A 45 12.03 31.13 -6.10
N PRO A 46 12.42 32.40 -5.88
CA PRO A 46 12.98 32.82 -4.60
C PRO A 46 11.93 33.01 -3.51
N ILE A 47 10.69 33.39 -3.83
CA ILE A 47 9.68 33.74 -2.80
C ILE A 47 9.15 32.50 -2.07
N VAL A 48 9.08 31.33 -2.71
CA VAL A 48 8.72 30.06 -2.03
C VAL A 48 9.87 29.46 -1.21
N ASN A 49 11.08 29.98 -1.32
CA ASN A 49 12.25 29.57 -0.52
C ASN A 49 12.60 30.55 0.61
N VAL A 50 11.79 31.58 0.85
CA VAL A 50 11.93 32.41 2.06
C VAL A 50 11.27 31.66 3.21
N ALA A 51 12.03 30.73 3.80
CA ALA A 51 11.76 30.26 5.15
C ALA A 51 11.62 31.49 6.05
N VAL A 52 10.53 31.55 6.82
CA VAL A 52 10.41 32.46 7.96
C VAL A 52 11.58 32.16 8.88
N GLN A 53 12.64 32.97 8.79
CA GLN A 53 13.79 32.87 9.66
C GLN A 53 13.35 33.41 11.02
N LEU A 54 12.83 32.52 11.87
CA LEU A 54 12.71 32.77 13.29
C LEU A 54 14.09 33.26 13.80
N PRO A 55 14.15 34.27 14.69
CA PRO A 55 15.41 34.71 15.26
C PRO A 55 16.14 33.50 15.83
N ALA A 56 17.41 33.36 15.47
CA ALA A 56 18.22 32.20 15.83
C ALA A 56 18.19 32.01 17.36
N PRO A 57 17.83 30.82 17.87
CA PRO A 57 18.04 30.52 19.28
C PRO A 57 19.54 30.67 19.59
N PRO A 58 19.92 31.08 20.82
CA PRO A 58 21.32 31.21 21.20
C PRO A 58 22.06 29.90 20.89
N PRO A 59 23.31 29.97 20.37
CA PRO A 59 24.03 28.78 19.95
C PRO A 59 24.09 27.79 21.12
N PRO A 60 23.64 26.54 20.94
CA PRO A 60 23.88 25.51 21.94
C PRO A 60 25.40 25.38 22.14
N PRO A 61 25.88 25.09 23.35
CA PRO A 61 27.30 24.83 23.57
C PRO A 61 27.75 23.76 22.59
N ALA A 62 28.90 23.99 21.94
CA ALA A 62 29.44 23.11 20.92
C ALA A 62 29.38 21.65 21.40
N PRO A 63 28.73 20.73 20.66
CA PRO A 63 28.78 19.33 21.01
C PRO A 63 30.26 18.91 21.05
N PRO A 64 30.67 18.10 22.04
CA PRO A 64 32.00 17.50 22.00
C PRO A 64 32.16 16.81 20.64
N GLY A 65 33.28 17.08 19.96
CA GLY A 65 33.59 16.42 18.69
C GLY A 65 33.42 14.91 18.83
N PRO A 66 33.10 14.20 17.73
CA PRO A 66 32.67 12.80 17.79
C PRO A 66 33.68 12.00 18.61
N ASP A 67 33.24 11.49 19.77
CA ASP A 67 34.07 10.69 20.65
C ASP A 67 34.74 9.61 19.80
N GLU A 68 36.07 9.50 19.82
CA GLU A 68 36.80 8.50 19.02
C GLU A 68 36.27 7.08 19.25
N LYS A 69 35.66 6.85 20.42
CA LYS A 69 34.96 5.61 20.78
C LYS A 69 33.65 5.42 20.01
N GLN A 70 32.88 6.48 19.77
CA GLN A 70 31.67 6.43 18.95
C GLN A 70 32.00 6.25 17.46
N VAL A 71 33.08 6.87 16.97
CA VAL A 71 33.56 6.65 15.59
C VAL A 71 34.01 5.21 15.40
N LYS A 72 34.84 4.67 16.30
CA LYS A 72 35.25 3.25 16.27
C LYS A 72 34.06 2.30 16.39
N ALA A 73 33.10 2.60 17.27
CA ALA A 73 31.89 1.78 17.41
C ALA A 73 30.98 1.84 16.16
N LEU A 74 31.01 2.94 15.41
CA LEU A 74 30.30 3.07 14.15
C LEU A 74 31.02 2.36 13.01
N GLU A 75 32.35 2.43 12.96
CA GLU A 75 33.19 1.67 12.02
C GLU A 75 33.00 0.15 12.19
N ASP A 76 33.01 -0.34 13.44
CA ASP A 76 32.74 -1.75 13.76
C ASP A 76 31.33 -2.18 13.32
N GLN A 77 30.34 -1.29 13.43
CA GLN A 77 28.97 -1.56 12.97
C GLN A 77 28.90 -1.63 11.44
N ILE A 78 29.59 -0.73 10.74
CA ILE A 78 29.66 -0.72 9.27
C ILE A 78 30.34 -2.00 8.77
N GLU A 79 31.40 -2.46 9.43
CA GLU A 79 32.09 -3.69 9.05
C GLU A 79 31.21 -4.93 9.24
N LYS A 80 30.50 -5.03 10.38
CA LYS A 80 29.51 -6.09 10.62
C LYS A 80 28.39 -6.08 9.59
N GLN A 81 27.91 -4.89 9.21
CA GLN A 81 26.85 -4.75 8.22
C GLN A 81 27.33 -5.11 6.81
N LYS A 82 28.57 -4.76 6.44
CA LYS A 82 29.19 -5.20 5.18
C LYS A 82 29.37 -6.72 5.14
N ALA A 83 29.77 -7.35 6.24
CA ALA A 83 29.89 -8.80 6.32
C ALA A 83 28.54 -9.50 6.18
N ALA A 84 27.48 -8.97 6.81
CA ALA A 84 26.12 -9.48 6.64
C ALA A 84 25.61 -9.35 5.20
N ASN A 85 25.83 -8.18 4.58
CA ASN A 85 25.45 -7.98 3.17
C ASN A 85 26.19 -8.95 2.24
N LYS A 86 27.48 -9.21 2.48
CA LYS A 86 28.26 -10.18 1.71
C LYS A 86 27.71 -11.61 1.84
N GLN A 87 27.32 -12.03 3.05
CA GLN A 87 26.71 -13.35 3.26
C GLN A 87 25.36 -13.49 2.53
N ILE A 88 24.58 -12.40 2.45
CA ILE A 88 23.32 -12.38 1.70
C ILE A 88 23.60 -12.53 0.19
N GLU A 89 24.60 -11.84 -0.33
CA GLU A 89 25.01 -11.97 -1.75
C GLU A 89 25.45 -13.39 -2.10
N GLU A 90 26.22 -14.04 -1.22
CA GLU A 90 26.65 -15.44 -1.37
C GLU A 90 25.45 -16.41 -1.36
N GLN A 91 24.48 -16.20 -0.46
CA GLN A 91 23.24 -17.00 -0.43
C GLN A 91 22.43 -16.83 -1.71
N ILE A 92 22.33 -15.60 -2.25
CA ILE A 92 21.62 -15.34 -3.51
C ILE A 92 22.32 -16.07 -4.67
N ALA A 93 23.66 -16.12 -4.69
CA ALA A 93 24.40 -16.84 -5.72
C ALA A 93 24.12 -18.35 -5.67
N VAL A 94 24.17 -18.96 -4.48
CA VAL A 94 23.88 -20.39 -4.27
C VAL A 94 22.42 -20.72 -4.60
N LEU A 95 21.48 -19.88 -4.18
CA LEU A 95 20.06 -20.07 -4.48
C LEU A 95 19.78 -19.96 -5.99
N LYS A 96 20.44 -19.03 -6.70
CA LYS A 96 20.33 -18.93 -8.16
C LYS A 96 20.96 -20.13 -8.88
N GLU A 97 22.04 -20.70 -8.35
CA GLU A 97 22.66 -21.90 -8.91
C GLU A 97 21.76 -23.12 -8.75
N ARG A 98 21.18 -23.32 -7.56
CA ARG A 98 20.18 -24.37 -7.33
C ARG A 98 18.93 -24.20 -8.19
N LEU A 99 18.43 -22.96 -8.31
CA LEU A 99 17.28 -22.67 -9.17
C LEU A 99 17.57 -22.96 -10.65
N LYS A 100 18.80 -22.76 -11.13
CA LYS A 100 19.19 -23.11 -12.49
C LYS A 100 19.37 -24.62 -12.69
N ALA A 101 19.82 -25.34 -11.65
CA ALA A 101 19.95 -26.79 -11.71
C ALA A 101 18.59 -27.51 -11.77
N ASP A 102 17.60 -27.02 -11.02
CA ASP A 102 16.27 -27.66 -10.92
C ASP A 102 15.29 -27.27 -12.05
N VAL A 103 15.62 -26.29 -12.90
CA VAL A 103 14.71 -25.77 -13.95
C VAL A 103 15.03 -26.32 -15.36
N CYS A 104 16.12 -27.06 -15.55
CA CYS A 104 16.56 -27.55 -16.88
C CYS A 104 16.41 -29.07 -17.11
N THR A 105 15.44 -29.74 -16.49
CA THR A 105 15.06 -31.13 -16.82
C THR A 105 13.55 -31.34 -16.94
N ILE A 106 12.86 -30.47 -17.68
CA ILE A 106 11.61 -30.84 -18.35
C ILE A 106 11.82 -30.68 -19.85
N LYS A 107 11.98 -31.81 -20.52
CA LYS A 107 12.03 -31.93 -21.98
C LYS A 107 10.60 -32.24 -22.46
N ASP A 108 9.93 -31.17 -22.90
CA ASP A 108 8.70 -31.06 -23.70
C ASP A 108 7.37 -31.72 -23.22
N PRO A 109 6.26 -30.96 -23.08
CA PRO A 109 4.99 -31.43 -22.54
C PRO A 109 3.91 -31.86 -23.57
N LEU A 110 4.24 -32.35 -24.77
CA LEU A 110 3.25 -33.02 -25.67
C LEU A 110 3.93 -33.90 -26.73
N GLY A 111 3.88 -35.24 -26.59
CA GLY A 111 4.11 -36.15 -27.73
C GLY A 111 4.82 -37.48 -27.45
N LYS A 112 4.04 -38.49 -27.02
CA LYS A 112 3.96 -39.84 -27.59
C LYS A 112 5.25 -40.48 -28.18
N ASP A 113 5.93 -41.30 -27.38
CA ASP A 113 6.35 -42.65 -27.76
C ASP A 113 6.95 -43.47 -26.61
N SER A 114 6.56 -44.72 -26.68
CA SER A 114 6.62 -45.83 -25.75
C SER A 114 7.92 -46.62 -25.77
N GLY A 115 8.28 -47.16 -24.60
CA GLY A 115 8.90 -48.49 -24.44
C GLY A 115 10.40 -48.45 -24.18
N GLY A 116 10.96 -49.05 -23.13
CA GLY A 116 10.47 -49.90 -22.03
C GLY A 116 11.64 -50.01 -21.03
N LYS A 117 11.68 -50.81 -19.97
CA LYS A 117 10.89 -51.92 -19.42
C LYS A 117 11.66 -52.20 -18.11
N SER A 118 11.04 -52.17 -16.93
CA SER A 118 10.74 -53.42 -16.22
C SER A 118 9.82 -53.18 -15.01
N THR A 119 8.72 -53.94 -15.05
CA THR A 119 7.61 -54.22 -14.12
C THR A 119 8.06 -55.16 -12.96
N PRO A 120 7.21 -55.79 -12.12
CA PRO A 120 5.73 -55.80 -12.03
C PRO A 120 5.13 -55.76 -10.60
N ASN A 121 3.92 -55.22 -10.43
CA ASN A 121 2.74 -56.03 -10.04
C ASN A 121 1.46 -55.19 -10.10
N ALA A 122 0.56 -55.53 -11.01
CA ALA A 122 -0.82 -55.07 -10.99
C ALA A 122 -1.70 -56.22 -11.50
N THR A 123 -2.75 -56.52 -10.74
CA THR A 123 -3.91 -57.32 -11.16
C THR A 123 -5.16 -56.56 -10.67
N PRO A 124 -6.25 -56.53 -11.44
CA PRO A 124 -6.98 -55.29 -11.74
C PRO A 124 -8.30 -55.10 -10.99
N ALA A 125 -8.85 -53.90 -11.11
CA ALA A 125 -10.20 -53.52 -10.71
C ALA A 125 -11.29 -54.26 -11.51
N PRO A 126 -12.55 -54.20 -11.02
CA PRO A 126 -13.69 -54.06 -11.91
C PRO A 126 -14.48 -52.77 -11.65
N GLU A 127 -14.97 -52.18 -12.75
CA GLU A 127 -15.86 -51.03 -12.84
C GLU A 127 -17.26 -51.30 -12.24
N GLY A 128 -17.90 -50.23 -11.77
CA GLY A 128 -19.30 -50.25 -11.35
C GLY A 128 -19.90 -48.84 -11.14
N SER A 129 -20.54 -48.34 -12.20
CA SER A 129 -21.76 -47.51 -12.30
C SER A 129 -22.16 -46.47 -11.23
N LEU A 130 -22.45 -45.25 -11.73
CA LEU A 130 -23.18 -44.09 -11.16
C LEU A 130 -24.57 -44.47 -10.54
N PRO A 131 -25.17 -43.70 -9.58
CA PRO A 131 -25.82 -42.39 -9.87
C PRO A 131 -25.82 -41.34 -8.73
N GLY A 132 -26.21 -40.12 -9.09
CA GLY A 132 -26.11 -38.90 -8.26
C GLY A 132 -27.07 -38.75 -7.07
N ARG A 133 -26.80 -37.71 -6.28
CA ARG A 133 -27.68 -37.22 -5.20
C ARG A 133 -27.81 -35.70 -5.28
N LYS A 134 -29.05 -35.27 -5.47
CA LYS A 134 -29.54 -33.90 -5.28
C LYS A 134 -29.64 -33.57 -3.78
N SER A 135 -29.45 -32.28 -3.47
CA SER A 135 -29.91 -31.53 -2.28
C SER A 135 -29.33 -31.99 -0.92
N ASP A 136 -28.91 -31.12 0.00
CA ASP A 136 -29.71 -30.05 0.60
C ASP A 136 -28.90 -28.81 1.02
N ALA A 137 -29.57 -27.67 0.85
CA ALA A 137 -29.21 -26.39 1.42
C ALA A 137 -29.40 -26.44 2.95
N GLY A 138 -28.29 -26.46 3.69
CA GLY A 138 -28.26 -26.16 5.12
C GLY A 138 -28.00 -24.67 5.33
N SER A 139 -29.03 -23.94 5.78
CA SER A 139 -28.95 -22.52 6.11
C SER A 139 -27.93 -22.25 7.22
N THR A 140 -26.83 -21.57 6.89
CA THR A 140 -26.02 -20.86 7.89
C THR A 140 -26.74 -19.57 8.29
N PRO A 141 -26.80 -19.23 9.59
CA PRO A 141 -27.36 -17.95 10.02
C PRO A 141 -26.58 -16.80 9.37
N GLY A 142 -27.28 -16.01 8.55
CA GLY A 142 -26.71 -14.85 7.89
C GLY A 142 -26.17 -13.87 8.93
N ILE A 143 -24.86 -13.69 8.93
CA ILE A 143 -24.21 -12.56 9.59
C ILE A 143 -24.59 -11.33 8.77
N VAL A 144 -25.65 -10.64 9.17
CA VAL A 144 -26.01 -9.34 8.59
C VAL A 144 -25.01 -8.30 9.12
N PRO A 145 -24.19 -7.66 8.27
CA PRO A 145 -23.40 -6.52 8.68
C PRO A 145 -24.35 -5.39 9.08
N ALA A 146 -24.07 -4.74 10.20
CA ALA A 146 -24.81 -3.55 10.60
C ALA A 146 -24.54 -2.43 9.56
N ALA A 147 -25.48 -2.25 8.63
CA ALA A 147 -25.48 -1.11 7.73
C ALA A 147 -25.71 0.17 8.54
N ALA A 148 -24.73 1.09 8.56
CA ALA A 148 -24.90 2.37 9.24
C ALA A 148 -25.79 3.30 8.41
N SER A 149 -27.03 3.50 8.86
CA SER A 149 -27.72 4.78 8.68
C SER A 149 -27.38 5.65 9.89
N GLY A 150 -26.24 6.33 9.82
CA GLY A 150 -25.76 7.21 10.88
C GLY A 150 -25.63 8.64 10.36
N ARG A 151 -26.44 9.56 10.87
CA ARG A 151 -26.36 11.00 10.61
C ARG A 151 -24.97 11.49 11.03
N ALA A 152 -24.19 11.98 10.06
CA ALA A 152 -22.87 12.55 10.29
C ALA A 152 -22.99 13.80 11.20
N GLY A 153 -22.89 13.58 12.51
CA GLY A 153 -22.52 14.65 13.44
C GLY A 153 -21.10 15.09 13.14
N LYS A 154 -20.76 16.35 13.45
CA LYS A 154 -19.40 16.90 13.32
C LYS A 154 -18.46 16.14 14.27
N SER A 155 -17.96 14.99 13.83
CA SER A 155 -16.89 14.27 14.52
C SER A 155 -15.59 15.04 14.35
N THR A 156 -14.84 15.22 15.44
CA THR A 156 -13.51 15.81 15.35
C THR A 156 -12.50 14.77 14.88
N ALA A 157 -11.33 15.21 14.40
CA ALA A 157 -10.24 14.30 14.06
C ALA A 157 -9.79 13.45 15.26
N ALA A 158 -9.88 14.00 16.48
CA ALA A 158 -9.57 13.28 17.71
C ALA A 158 -10.60 12.17 18.01
N ASP A 159 -11.89 12.44 17.77
CA ASP A 159 -12.94 11.43 17.93
C ASP A 159 -12.76 10.28 16.94
N LEU A 160 -12.39 10.59 15.69
CA LEU A 160 -12.08 9.59 14.68
C LEU A 160 -10.85 8.76 15.06
N ALA A 161 -9.77 9.41 15.51
CA ALA A 161 -8.57 8.71 15.96
C ALA A 161 -8.88 7.75 17.12
N SER A 162 -9.63 8.21 18.13
CA SER A 162 -10.06 7.38 19.26
C SER A 162 -11.01 6.24 18.85
N ALA A 163 -11.86 6.47 17.85
CA ALA A 163 -12.70 5.43 17.27
C ALA A 163 -11.86 4.36 16.56
N LEU A 164 -10.88 4.76 15.74
CA LEU A 164 -9.98 3.86 15.02
C LEU A 164 -9.08 3.05 15.96
N GLU A 165 -8.59 3.67 17.03
CA GLU A 165 -7.83 2.98 18.10
C GLU A 165 -8.62 1.84 18.77
N ARG A 166 -9.93 2.05 19.00
CA ARG A 166 -10.81 1.03 19.59
C ARG A 166 -11.39 0.04 18.58
N ALA A 167 -11.31 0.37 17.30
CA ALA A 167 -11.77 -0.47 16.21
C ALA A 167 -10.69 -1.45 15.72
N THR A 168 -9.42 -1.07 15.81
CA THR A 168 -8.31 -1.78 15.17
C THR A 168 -7.52 -2.64 16.15
N VAL A 169 -7.08 -3.81 15.68
CA VAL A 169 -6.33 -4.79 16.46
C VAL A 169 -5.15 -5.34 15.68
N LEU A 170 -4.08 -5.65 16.40
CA LEU A 170 -3.00 -6.50 15.89
C LEU A 170 -3.47 -7.96 15.99
N VAL A 171 -3.37 -8.67 14.88
CA VAL A 171 -3.62 -10.11 14.78
C VAL A 171 -2.27 -10.79 14.66
N VAL A 172 -2.02 -11.79 15.51
CA VAL A 172 -0.84 -12.65 15.45
C VAL A 172 -1.30 -14.10 15.35
N SER A 173 -0.91 -14.77 14.27
CA SER A 173 -1.27 -16.16 14.02
C SER A 173 -0.24 -17.13 14.63
N PRO A 174 -0.61 -18.41 14.82
CA PRO A 174 0.29 -19.42 15.38
C PRO A 174 1.56 -19.69 14.56
N ASP A 175 1.52 -19.45 13.25
CA ASP A 175 2.65 -19.60 12.34
C ASP A 175 3.65 -18.44 12.41
N GLY A 176 3.38 -17.43 13.25
CA GLY A 176 4.20 -16.23 13.41
C GLY A 176 3.89 -15.12 12.40
N SER A 177 2.94 -15.31 11.49
CA SER A 177 2.40 -14.21 10.69
C SER A 177 1.70 -13.20 11.59
N SER A 178 1.74 -11.93 11.18
CA SER A 178 1.09 -10.86 11.92
C SER A 178 0.62 -9.76 10.98
N GLY A 179 -0.44 -9.07 11.40
CA GLY A 179 -1.05 -8.03 10.61
C GLY A 179 -2.13 -7.30 11.39
N SER A 180 -2.93 -6.52 10.68
CA SER A 180 -3.98 -5.70 11.28
C SER A 180 -5.35 -6.26 10.96
N GLY A 181 -6.26 -6.19 11.92
CA GLY A 181 -7.69 -6.41 11.71
C GLY A 181 -8.51 -5.28 12.33
N PHE A 182 -9.81 -5.25 12.04
CA PHE A 182 -10.72 -4.32 12.67
C PHE A 182 -12.08 -4.96 12.96
N PHE A 183 -12.74 -4.47 14.01
CA PHE A 183 -14.07 -4.93 14.39
C PHE A 183 -15.14 -4.41 13.43
N VAL A 184 -15.95 -5.32 12.87
CA VAL A 184 -17.17 -4.99 12.10
C VAL A 184 -18.45 -5.23 12.90
N SER A 185 -18.35 -6.00 13.98
CA SER A 185 -19.36 -6.16 15.00
C SER A 185 -18.69 -6.22 16.38
N SER A 186 -19.47 -6.36 17.45
CA SER A 186 -18.93 -6.47 18.81
C SER A 186 -18.01 -7.68 19.02
N ASN A 187 -18.10 -8.72 18.18
CA ASN A 187 -17.37 -9.98 18.33
C ASN A 187 -16.76 -10.52 17.02
N ILE A 188 -16.83 -9.77 15.91
CA ILE A 188 -16.27 -10.18 14.63
C ILE A 188 -15.20 -9.19 14.20
N VAL A 189 -14.01 -9.72 13.96
CA VAL A 189 -12.86 -9.01 13.38
C VAL A 189 -12.68 -9.46 11.95
N VAL A 190 -12.53 -8.50 11.04
CA VAL A 190 -12.13 -8.73 9.66
C VAL A 190 -10.63 -8.46 9.54
N THR A 191 -9.93 -9.34 8.84
CA THR A 191 -8.51 -9.20 8.49
C THR A 191 -8.26 -9.78 7.09
N ASN A 192 -7.01 -9.75 6.64
CA ASN A 192 -6.60 -10.41 5.42
C ASN A 192 -6.37 -11.92 5.63
N HIS A 193 -6.59 -12.72 4.59
CA HIS A 193 -6.33 -14.17 4.66
C HIS A 193 -4.83 -14.45 4.89
N HIS A 194 -3.92 -13.72 4.22
CA HIS A 194 -2.48 -13.91 4.44
C HIS A 194 -2.00 -13.64 5.88
N VAL A 195 -2.78 -12.90 6.68
CA VAL A 195 -2.44 -12.60 8.08
C VAL A 195 -2.69 -13.80 8.98
N VAL A 196 -3.73 -14.60 8.70
CA VAL A 196 -4.03 -15.81 9.47
C VAL A 196 -3.31 -17.05 8.93
N GLY A 197 -2.81 -16.98 7.68
CA GLY A 197 -2.17 -18.10 6.99
C GLY A 197 -3.18 -19.14 6.50
N ASP A 198 -2.67 -20.25 5.95
CA ASP A 198 -3.48 -21.38 5.47
C ASP A 198 -3.91 -22.30 6.64
N VAL A 199 -4.42 -21.71 7.73
CA VAL A 199 -4.89 -22.42 8.94
C VAL A 199 -6.35 -22.85 8.81
N PRO A 200 -6.75 -24.00 9.40
CA PRO A 200 -8.15 -24.45 9.36
C PRO A 200 -9.07 -23.52 10.16
N ALA A 201 -10.37 -23.57 9.83
CA ALA A 201 -11.39 -22.92 10.65
C ALA A 201 -11.39 -23.51 12.07
N GLY A 202 -11.54 -22.65 13.07
CA GLY A 202 -11.40 -22.97 14.49
C GLY A 202 -10.00 -22.75 15.05
N SER A 203 -8.99 -22.48 14.22
CA SER A 203 -7.65 -22.13 14.70
C SER A 203 -7.67 -20.86 15.54
N GLU A 204 -6.88 -20.89 16.61
CA GLU A 204 -6.73 -19.78 17.53
C GLU A 204 -5.73 -18.75 17.00
N VAL A 205 -6.04 -17.47 17.20
CA VAL A 205 -5.17 -16.33 16.88
C VAL A 205 -5.12 -15.38 18.06
N LEU A 206 -3.99 -14.71 18.26
CA LEU A 206 -3.85 -13.72 19.32
C LEU A 206 -4.26 -12.34 18.81
N LEU A 207 -5.12 -11.67 19.57
CA LEU A 207 -5.62 -10.33 19.30
C LEU A 207 -5.08 -9.38 20.36
N VAL A 208 -4.39 -8.34 19.92
CA VAL A 208 -3.73 -7.39 20.82
C VAL A 208 -4.00 -5.97 20.35
N SER A 209 -4.36 -5.09 21.29
CA SER A 209 -4.35 -3.66 21.05
C SER A 209 -4.26 -2.90 22.36
N LYS A 210 -3.76 -1.67 22.32
CA LYS A 210 -3.76 -0.78 23.48
C LYS A 210 -5.18 -0.55 24.04
N ALA A 211 -6.18 -0.50 23.17
CA ALA A 211 -7.58 -0.33 23.56
C ALA A 211 -8.14 -1.54 24.34
N LEU A 212 -7.71 -2.76 24.00
CA LEU A 212 -8.14 -3.98 24.67
C LEU A 212 -7.53 -4.16 26.07
N LYS A 213 -6.42 -3.46 26.38
CA LYS A 213 -5.64 -3.51 27.64
C LYS A 213 -4.99 -4.86 27.97
N THR A 214 -5.55 -5.95 27.49
CA THR A 214 -5.05 -7.32 27.61
C THR A 214 -5.18 -8.04 26.27
N PRO A 215 -4.34 -9.05 25.98
CA PRO A 215 -4.52 -9.87 24.80
C PRO A 215 -5.76 -10.74 24.92
N TYR A 216 -6.39 -11.04 23.79
CA TYR A 216 -7.53 -11.95 23.66
C TYR A 216 -7.21 -13.05 22.66
N ILE A 217 -7.78 -14.24 22.88
CA ILE A 217 -7.73 -15.32 21.89
C ILE A 217 -8.97 -15.21 21.01
N GLY A 218 -8.76 -15.10 19.71
CA GLY A 218 -9.80 -15.18 18.69
C GLY A 218 -9.77 -16.52 17.97
N GLN A 219 -10.89 -16.89 17.35
CA GLN A 219 -11.01 -18.10 16.53
C GLN A 219 -11.28 -17.74 15.08
N VAL A 220 -10.51 -18.31 14.15
CA VAL A 220 -10.75 -18.14 12.71
C VAL A 220 -12.05 -18.83 12.34
N LEU A 221 -13.07 -18.08 11.92
CA LEU A 221 -14.34 -18.63 11.49
C LEU A 221 -14.27 -19.18 10.07
N THR A 222 -13.67 -18.40 9.17
CA THR A 222 -13.56 -18.73 7.76
C THR A 222 -12.54 -17.83 7.07
N THR A 223 -12.00 -18.31 5.95
CA THR A 223 -11.12 -17.58 5.05
C THR A 223 -11.70 -17.61 3.64
N SER A 224 -11.54 -16.51 2.89
CA SER A 224 -11.98 -16.46 1.50
C SER A 224 -11.07 -17.32 0.62
N PRO A 225 -11.61 -17.96 -0.43
CA PRO A 225 -10.77 -18.54 -1.47
C PRO A 225 -9.84 -17.48 -2.06
N LYS A 226 -8.56 -17.82 -2.29
CA LYS A 226 -7.54 -16.89 -2.83
C LYS A 226 -7.96 -16.25 -4.16
N SER A 227 -8.82 -16.92 -4.94
CA SER A 227 -9.38 -16.39 -6.19
C SER A 227 -10.48 -15.33 -6.02
N GLN A 228 -11.17 -15.31 -4.88
CA GLN A 228 -12.29 -14.42 -4.60
C GLN A 228 -11.87 -13.19 -3.78
N GLY A 229 -10.79 -13.30 -3.02
CA GLY A 229 -10.24 -12.22 -2.23
C GLY A 229 -9.24 -12.72 -1.19
N ASP A 230 -8.68 -11.78 -0.45
CA ASP A 230 -7.72 -12.03 0.63
C ASP A 230 -8.34 -11.58 1.96
N PHE A 231 -9.40 -12.27 2.40
CA PHE A 231 -10.16 -11.93 3.60
C PHE A 231 -10.27 -13.12 4.56
N ALA A 232 -10.27 -12.83 5.86
CA ALA A 232 -10.56 -13.78 6.91
C ALA A 232 -11.44 -13.15 7.98
N LEU A 233 -12.31 -13.98 8.57
CA LEU A 233 -13.16 -13.59 9.70
C LEU A 233 -12.68 -14.28 10.96
N ILE A 234 -12.51 -13.50 12.03
CA ILE A 234 -12.13 -13.99 13.35
C ILE A 234 -13.25 -13.65 14.33
N ARG A 235 -13.68 -14.64 15.12
CA ARG A 235 -14.53 -14.41 16.28
C ARG A 235 -13.67 -14.07 17.48
N ALA A 236 -14.02 -13.02 18.19
CA ALA A 236 -13.34 -12.59 19.39
C ALA A 236 -14.36 -12.27 20.49
N ASP A 237 -14.29 -12.98 21.60
CA ASP A 237 -15.19 -12.75 22.74
C ASP A 237 -14.58 -11.70 23.66
N VAL A 238 -14.76 -10.44 23.27
CA VAL A 238 -14.31 -9.25 24.02
C VAL A 238 -15.48 -8.64 24.81
N PRO A 239 -15.25 -8.07 26.01
CA PRO A 239 -16.31 -7.44 26.79
C PRO A 239 -17.01 -6.30 26.03
N ALA A 240 -18.33 -6.25 26.13
CA ALA A 240 -19.13 -5.21 25.50
C ALA A 240 -18.68 -3.80 25.93
N GLY A 241 -18.57 -2.89 24.96
CA GLY A 241 -18.13 -1.50 25.19
C GLY A 241 -16.61 -1.29 25.15
N THR A 242 -15.81 -2.37 25.04
CA THR A 242 -14.35 -2.27 24.90
C THR A 242 -13.95 -1.83 23.48
N THR A 243 -14.70 -2.29 22.48
CA THR A 243 -14.41 -2.09 21.06
C THR A 243 -15.41 -1.13 20.42
N HIS A 244 -14.99 -0.52 19.31
CA HIS A 244 -15.87 0.33 18.49
C HIS A 244 -15.97 -0.27 17.08
N PRO A 245 -17.04 -1.03 16.78
CA PRO A 245 -17.20 -1.62 15.45
C PRO A 245 -17.35 -0.56 14.36
N LEU A 246 -16.65 -0.75 13.24
CA LEU A 246 -16.74 0.12 12.07
C LEU A 246 -17.79 -0.42 11.10
N PRO A 247 -18.80 0.39 10.74
CA PRO A 247 -19.76 -0.01 9.72
C PRO A 247 -19.10 -0.06 8.36
N LEU A 248 -19.53 -1.02 7.54
CA LEU A 248 -19.06 -1.14 6.16
C LEU A 248 -19.88 -0.23 5.25
N ALA A 249 -19.19 0.59 4.45
CA ALA A 249 -19.79 1.41 3.42
C ALA A 249 -19.65 0.72 2.05
N ALA A 250 -20.69 0.81 1.21
CA ALA A 250 -20.75 0.10 -0.07
C ALA A 250 -19.89 0.74 -1.18
N GLU A 251 -19.65 2.06 -1.14
CA GLU A 251 -18.93 2.76 -2.21
C GLU A 251 -18.01 3.86 -1.68
N PRO A 252 -16.71 3.86 -2.04
CA PRO A 252 -15.82 4.98 -1.79
C PRO A 252 -16.06 6.09 -2.82
N ALA A 253 -16.12 7.34 -2.37
CA ALA A 253 -16.16 8.51 -3.26
C ALA A 253 -14.75 8.84 -3.78
N ALA A 254 -14.63 9.16 -5.08
CA ALA A 254 -13.40 9.68 -5.66
C ALA A 254 -13.01 11.01 -4.98
N LEU A 255 -11.71 11.23 -4.77
CA LEU A 255 -11.16 12.37 -4.01
C LEU A 255 -11.58 12.44 -2.54
N GLY A 256 -12.19 11.38 -2.00
CA GLY A 256 -12.48 11.28 -0.57
C GLY A 256 -11.19 11.25 0.27
N GLU A 257 -11.19 11.93 1.41
CA GLU A 257 -10.13 11.77 2.40
C GLU A 257 -10.26 10.39 3.07
N VAL A 258 -9.15 9.69 3.22
CA VAL A 258 -9.09 8.37 3.85
C VAL A 258 -8.04 8.36 4.95
N VAL A 259 -8.26 7.50 5.94
CA VAL A 259 -7.28 7.23 7.00
C VAL A 259 -7.00 5.74 7.00
N ALA A 260 -5.74 5.38 6.83
CA ALA A 260 -5.27 4.02 7.07
C ALA A 260 -4.95 3.89 8.55
N ALA A 261 -5.55 2.90 9.22
CA ALA A 261 -5.30 2.57 10.62
C ALA A 261 -4.84 1.12 10.73
N GLY A 262 -3.70 0.89 11.37
CA GLY A 262 -3.19 -0.45 11.58
C GLY A 262 -1.83 -0.51 12.26
N TYR A 263 -1.23 -1.68 12.20
CA TYR A 263 0.04 -2.06 12.81
C TYR A 263 0.98 -2.54 11.68
N PRO A 264 1.74 -1.62 11.04
CA PRO A 264 2.64 -1.98 9.96
C PRO A 264 3.89 -2.71 10.47
N ALA A 265 4.38 -3.68 9.70
CA ALA A 265 5.53 -4.52 10.06
C ALA A 265 6.81 -3.74 10.46
N LEU A 266 7.06 -2.58 9.84
CA LEU A 266 8.19 -1.71 10.20
C LEU A 266 7.99 -1.00 11.55
N ALA A 267 6.77 -0.60 11.90
CA ALA A 267 6.48 -0.05 13.22
C ALA A 267 6.57 -1.15 14.28
N ILE A 268 6.05 -2.33 13.97
CA ILE A 268 6.15 -3.57 14.77
C ILE A 268 7.61 -3.93 15.09
N ALA A 269 8.53 -3.88 14.13
CA ALA A 269 9.94 -4.26 14.34
C ALA A 269 10.73 -3.30 15.26
N MET A 270 10.31 -2.02 15.31
CA MET A 270 10.94 -0.96 16.09
C MET A 270 10.22 -0.66 17.41
N ASP A 271 9.01 -1.19 17.62
CA ASP A 271 8.23 -0.97 18.83
C ASP A 271 8.80 -1.77 20.02
N ARG A 272 9.22 -1.05 21.07
CA ARG A 272 9.71 -1.65 22.31
C ARG A 272 8.64 -2.46 23.03
N ASP A 273 7.39 -2.04 22.95
CA ASP A 273 6.28 -2.69 23.65
C ASP A 273 5.91 -4.00 22.95
N LEU A 274 6.01 -4.07 21.62
CA LEU A 274 5.85 -5.34 20.93
C LEU A 274 6.99 -6.34 21.22
N ARG A 275 8.24 -5.86 21.35
CA ARG A 275 9.35 -6.72 21.80
C ARG A 275 9.10 -7.27 23.21
N ARG A 276 8.52 -6.45 24.09
CA ARG A 276 8.12 -6.89 25.43
C ARG A 276 6.98 -7.91 25.36
N LEU A 277 5.98 -7.70 24.51
CA LEU A 277 4.91 -8.66 24.24
C LEU A 277 5.46 -9.99 23.73
N ALA A 278 6.38 -9.97 22.76
CA ALA A 278 7.04 -11.16 22.23
C ALA A 278 7.89 -11.89 23.29
N ASN A 279 8.43 -11.14 24.27
CA ASN A 279 9.13 -11.68 25.43
C ASN A 279 8.20 -12.09 26.59
N GLY A 280 6.87 -12.07 26.39
CA GLY A 280 5.88 -12.54 27.36
C GLY A 280 5.23 -11.46 28.24
N ASP A 281 5.56 -10.18 28.06
CA ASP A 281 4.87 -9.08 28.74
C ASP A 281 3.58 -8.73 28.01
N LEU A 282 2.53 -9.47 28.36
CA LEU A 282 1.18 -9.32 27.80
C LEU A 282 0.54 -7.94 28.05
N LYS A 283 1.13 -7.08 28.88
CA LYS A 283 0.63 -5.72 29.14
C LYS A 283 1.21 -4.67 28.19
N ALA A 284 2.28 -5.01 27.46
CA ALA A 284 2.93 -4.11 26.52
C ALA A 284 2.22 -4.15 25.14
N ALA A 285 0.99 -3.66 25.08
CA ALA A 285 0.22 -3.63 23.85
C ALA A 285 0.63 -2.43 22.96
N PRO A 286 0.88 -2.64 21.64
CA PRO A 286 1.34 -1.59 20.73
C PRO A 286 0.25 -0.55 20.44
N GLN A 287 0.69 0.62 19.95
CA GLN A 287 -0.20 1.70 19.50
C GLN A 287 -0.56 1.54 18.02
N VAL A 288 -1.80 1.88 17.67
CA VAL A 288 -2.21 1.94 16.25
C VAL A 288 -1.47 3.08 15.55
N VAL A 289 -1.05 2.84 14.32
CA VAL A 289 -0.49 3.86 13.43
C VAL A 289 -1.62 4.38 12.54
N LEU A 290 -1.79 5.70 12.50
CA LEU A 290 -2.77 6.39 11.67
C LEU A 290 -2.06 7.18 10.57
N THR A 291 -2.45 6.95 9.31
CA THR A 291 -1.90 7.65 8.14
C THR A 291 -3.02 8.27 7.32
N LYS A 292 -2.97 9.58 7.08
CA LYS A 292 -3.95 10.29 6.24
C LYS A 292 -3.59 10.18 4.75
N GLY A 293 -4.59 10.00 3.90
CA GLY A 293 -4.47 9.97 2.44
C GLY A 293 -5.72 10.45 1.72
N SER A 294 -5.73 10.34 0.40
CA SER A 294 -6.88 10.69 -0.46
C SER A 294 -7.09 9.64 -1.54
N VAL A 295 -8.34 9.38 -1.93
CA VAL A 295 -8.68 8.44 -3.02
C VAL A 295 -8.37 9.09 -4.37
N SER A 296 -7.30 8.65 -5.05
CA SER A 296 -6.95 9.18 -6.36
C SER A 296 -7.76 8.57 -7.52
N ALA A 297 -8.12 7.29 -7.41
CA ALA A 297 -8.96 6.59 -8.39
C ALA A 297 -9.65 5.40 -7.73
N VAL A 298 -10.89 5.13 -8.12
CA VAL A 298 -11.63 3.93 -7.73
C VAL A 298 -11.60 2.96 -8.91
N GLN A 299 -10.94 1.81 -8.74
CA GLN A 299 -10.96 0.75 -9.74
C GLN A 299 -12.11 -0.20 -9.45
N ASN A 300 -13.00 -0.39 -10.41
CA ASN A 300 -14.11 -1.32 -10.28
C ASN A 300 -13.71 -2.66 -10.91
N LYS A 301 -13.54 -3.69 -10.08
CA LYS A 301 -13.06 -5.02 -10.54
C LYS A 301 -14.04 -5.71 -11.49
N ASP A 302 -15.32 -5.30 -11.47
CA ASP A 302 -16.38 -5.83 -12.34
C ASP A 302 -16.38 -5.21 -13.74
N ARG A 303 -15.62 -4.12 -13.95
CA ARG A 303 -15.24 -3.64 -15.28
C ARG A 303 -13.79 -4.03 -15.52
N GLY A 304 -13.60 -5.21 -16.11
CA GLY A 304 -12.33 -5.51 -16.78
C GLY A 304 -12.00 -4.45 -17.84
N PRO A 305 -10.75 -4.40 -18.34
CA PRO A 305 -10.42 -3.59 -19.51
C PRO A 305 -11.31 -3.93 -20.71
#